data_AF-A0A0G1UDH6-F1
#
_entry.id   AF-A0A0G1UDH6-F1
#
_cell.length_a   1.000
_cell.length_b   1.000
_cell.length_c   1.000
_cell.angle_alpha   90.00
_cell.angle_beta   90.00
_cell.angle_gamma   90.00
#
_symmetry.space_group_name_H-M   'P 1'
#
loop_
_entity.id
_entity.type
_entity.pdbx_description
1 polymer ?
#
loop_
_entity_poly.entity_id
_entity_poly.type
_entity_poly.pdbx_seq_one_letter_code
_entity_poly.pdbx_strand_id
1 'polypeptide(L)'
;MWPASLSFVDVETTGTSFSRDRVIEIGILRVENGQLVSQFSSLIDPQTYISPFITEITGITSLELEKAPTFYSLKNRIFSLLEGSVLVAHNARFDYGFLKSEFRRYSEKLSLRHLCTVKLFRSVFPDLPSHNLDSLISHLSLDCPRRHRALDDAAVLWQFFQKLQDLPDPDIFSASVSSQLRSPSLPPGLSSDQVNTLPHSPGVYIFYGQGDSVLYVGQSVDIKNRVRSHFTDSLSRSRENRLHHQVTHIESITTTGSLGAALLESRLIKKLMPVYNRALRRKRELVLALPQENTAGYKTVILKPAVLPGRPEDFTGCLGIFKSRRQAQSALLQICSDNGLCPRLMGLQKSAGACFDYHLGKCSGACMGREPVLKYNLRFLGAFSDKPFKPWPFPGPIQIIEESGNTNQAFIVDNWCVVEGGPDNIPGFDLDTYRILYRYLDDPRHMAGIRRATLDVCAQDPDLPIRNTSAISLSE
;
A
#
# COMPACT_ATOMS: atom_id res chain seq x y z
N MET A 1 -10.87 -28.58 21.30
CA MET A 1 -10.80 -28.21 22.73
C MET A 1 -10.49 -26.73 22.82
N TRP A 2 -11.28 -25.97 23.59
CA TRP A 2 -11.08 -24.53 23.76
C TRP A 2 -9.76 -24.24 24.46
N PRO A 3 -9.05 -23.15 24.14
CA PRO A 3 -7.94 -22.69 24.97
C PRO A 3 -8.45 -22.46 26.40
N ALA A 4 -7.71 -22.95 27.39
CA ALA A 4 -8.08 -22.79 28.80
C ALA A 4 -8.12 -21.33 29.25
N SER A 5 -7.36 -20.44 28.60
CA SER A 5 -7.30 -19.01 28.93
C SER A 5 -7.51 -18.15 27.70
N LEU A 6 -8.52 -17.28 27.74
CA LEU A 6 -8.90 -16.35 26.68
C LEU A 6 -8.95 -14.93 27.24
N SER A 7 -8.48 -13.95 26.47
CA SER A 7 -8.69 -12.54 26.78
C SER A 7 -9.41 -11.88 25.62
N PHE A 8 -10.66 -11.48 25.83
CA PHE A 8 -11.45 -10.74 24.84
C PHE A 8 -11.07 -9.28 24.94
N VAL A 9 -10.66 -8.70 23.83
CA VAL A 9 -10.10 -7.36 23.77
C VAL A 9 -10.75 -6.57 22.65
N ASP A 10 -11.03 -5.31 22.95
CA ASP A 10 -11.39 -4.29 21.98
C ASP A 10 -10.65 -3.00 22.34
N VAL A 11 -10.31 -2.20 21.34
CA VAL A 11 -9.64 -0.91 21.51
C VAL A 11 -10.29 0.17 20.65
N GLU A 12 -10.49 1.33 21.25
CA GLU A 12 -10.78 2.56 20.50
C GLU A 12 -9.48 3.33 20.25
N THR A 13 -9.39 4.01 19.11
CA THR A 13 -8.12 4.55 18.62
C THR A 13 -8.27 5.91 17.95
N THR A 14 -7.17 6.66 17.83
CA THR A 14 -7.14 7.98 17.17
C THR A 14 -7.19 7.90 15.64
N GLY A 15 -7.24 6.69 15.06
CA GLY A 15 -7.16 6.47 13.61
C GLY A 15 -6.90 5.01 13.26
N THR A 16 -6.42 4.72 12.06
CA THR A 16 -6.27 3.32 11.55
C THR A 16 -4.81 2.88 11.33
N SER A 17 -3.85 3.79 11.51
CA SER A 17 -2.44 3.56 11.23
C SER A 17 -1.67 3.19 12.49
N PHE A 18 -1.34 1.89 12.65
CA PHE A 18 -0.61 1.37 13.82
C PHE A 18 0.69 2.14 14.16
N SER A 19 1.41 2.67 13.17
CA SER A 19 2.67 3.38 13.42
C SER A 19 2.50 4.82 13.89
N ARG A 20 1.35 5.44 13.65
CA ARG A 20 1.10 6.86 13.92
C ARG A 20 0.09 7.04 15.03
N ASP A 21 -1.05 6.38 14.89
CA ASP A 21 -2.21 6.54 15.74
C ASP A 21 -2.01 5.83 17.09
N ARG A 22 -2.86 6.18 18.05
CA ARG A 22 -2.75 5.78 19.46
C ARG A 22 -4.05 5.12 19.95
N VAL A 23 -3.94 4.30 20.98
CA VAL A 23 -5.09 3.75 21.71
C VAL A 23 -5.64 4.81 22.67
N ILE A 24 -6.97 4.99 22.70
CA ILE A 24 -7.68 5.95 23.57
C ILE A 24 -8.65 5.30 24.55
N GLU A 25 -9.08 4.07 24.30
CA GLU A 25 -9.82 3.24 25.26
C GLU A 25 -9.41 1.78 25.04
N ILE A 26 -9.40 1.01 26.12
CA ILE A 26 -9.21 -0.44 26.07
C ILE A 26 -10.25 -1.13 26.95
N GLY A 27 -10.82 -2.22 26.44
CA GLY A 27 -11.66 -3.16 27.18
C GLY A 27 -11.03 -4.55 27.14
N ILE A 28 -10.89 -5.19 28.30
CA ILE A 28 -10.36 -6.55 28.42
C ILE A 28 -11.26 -7.38 29.34
N LEU A 29 -11.70 -8.54 28.86
CA LEU A 29 -12.33 -9.58 29.66
C LEU A 29 -11.46 -10.82 29.65
N ARG A 30 -10.95 -11.22 30.82
CA ARG A 30 -10.17 -12.44 31.01
C ARG A 30 -11.09 -13.58 31.43
N VAL A 31 -11.09 -14.64 30.63
CA VAL A 31 -11.87 -15.85 30.88
C VAL A 31 -10.91 -17.02 31.03
N GLU A 32 -11.07 -17.79 32.10
CA GLU A 32 -10.31 -19.01 32.35
C GLU A 32 -11.27 -20.18 32.59
N ASN A 33 -11.06 -21.28 31.88
CA ASN A 33 -11.89 -22.48 31.92
C ASN A 33 -13.39 -22.19 31.75
N GLY A 34 -13.72 -21.23 30.88
CA GLY A 34 -15.10 -20.82 30.60
C GLY A 34 -15.72 -19.89 31.66
N GLN A 35 -14.97 -19.44 32.66
CA GLN A 35 -15.44 -18.52 33.69
C GLN A 35 -14.75 -17.16 33.55
N LEU A 36 -15.52 -16.07 33.66
CA LEU A 36 -14.98 -14.72 33.71
C LEU A 36 -14.22 -14.52 35.03
N VAL A 37 -12.91 -14.32 34.96
CA VAL A 37 -12.04 -14.15 36.14
C VAL A 37 -11.59 -12.71 36.35
N SER A 38 -11.59 -11.89 35.29
CA SER A 38 -11.24 -10.48 35.42
C SER A 38 -11.85 -9.63 34.32
N GLN A 39 -12.13 -8.38 34.65
CA GLN A 39 -12.54 -7.34 33.71
C GLN A 39 -11.72 -6.07 33.93
N PHE A 40 -11.34 -5.42 32.84
CA PHE A 40 -10.59 -4.18 32.88
C PHE A 40 -11.05 -3.25 31.77
N SER A 41 -11.30 -2.00 32.14
CA SER A 41 -11.57 -0.93 31.19
C SER A 41 -10.83 0.32 31.64
N SER A 42 -10.28 1.05 30.67
CA SER A 42 -9.68 2.35 30.92
C SER A 42 -9.71 3.19 29.67
N LEU A 43 -10.04 4.47 29.85
CA LEU A 43 -9.58 5.51 28.92
C LEU A 43 -8.05 5.61 29.00
N ILE A 44 -7.42 6.04 27.92
CA ILE A 44 -5.97 6.12 27.79
C ILE A 44 -5.61 7.47 27.19
N ASP A 45 -4.81 8.26 27.91
CA ASP A 45 -4.23 9.48 27.35
C ASP A 45 -3.28 9.11 26.20
N PRO A 46 -3.62 9.47 24.94
CA PRO A 46 -2.79 9.14 23.78
C PRO A 46 -1.62 10.11 23.61
N GLN A 47 -1.54 11.18 24.41
CA GLN A 47 -0.51 12.22 24.36
C GLN A 47 -0.33 12.79 22.95
N THR A 48 -1.45 12.92 22.23
CA THR A 48 -1.49 13.42 20.86
C THR A 48 -2.82 14.09 20.57
N TYR A 49 -2.88 14.83 19.46
CA TYR A 49 -4.09 15.51 19.04
C TYR A 49 -5.19 14.52 18.62
N ILE A 50 -6.42 14.78 19.05
CA ILE A 50 -7.61 14.01 18.69
C ILE A 50 -8.46 14.84 17.75
N SER A 51 -8.67 14.32 16.54
CA SER A 51 -9.52 15.00 15.57
C SER A 51 -10.99 14.94 16.00
N PRO A 52 -11.81 15.97 15.71
CA PRO A 52 -13.24 15.99 16.06
C PRO A 52 -14.02 14.77 15.55
N PHE A 53 -13.64 14.23 14.39
CA PHE A 53 -14.23 13.03 13.79
C PHE A 53 -14.11 11.79 14.69
N ILE A 54 -13.01 11.63 15.43
CA ILE A 54 -12.84 10.49 16.35
C ILE A 54 -13.79 10.63 17.53
N THR A 55 -13.92 11.84 18.09
CA THR A 55 -14.89 12.12 19.16
C THR A 55 -16.33 11.89 18.70
N GLU A 56 -16.66 12.19 17.45
CA GLU A 56 -17.99 11.90 16.89
C GLU A 56 -18.29 10.40 16.84
N ILE A 57 -17.29 9.57 16.53
CA ILE A 57 -17.45 8.11 16.44
C ILE A 57 -17.48 7.45 17.82
N THR A 58 -16.51 7.77 18.67
CA THR A 58 -16.30 7.06 19.95
C THR A 58 -17.06 7.69 21.11
N GLY A 59 -17.50 8.94 20.95
CA GLY A 59 -18.06 9.74 22.04
C GLY A 59 -17.03 10.19 23.09
N ILE A 60 -15.74 9.89 22.91
CA ILE A 60 -14.69 10.19 23.89
C ILE A 60 -14.10 11.57 23.60
N THR A 61 -14.15 12.46 24.59
CA THR A 61 -13.67 13.84 24.46
C THR A 61 -12.20 13.98 24.83
N SER A 62 -11.51 14.96 24.23
CA SER A 62 -10.11 15.25 24.57
C SER A 62 -9.91 15.57 26.06
N LEU A 63 -10.89 16.21 26.70
CA LEU A 63 -10.84 16.56 28.13
C LEU A 63 -10.88 15.32 29.04
N GLU A 64 -11.60 14.26 28.64
CA GLU A 64 -11.59 12.99 29.36
C GLU A 64 -10.25 12.27 29.20
N LEU A 65 -9.67 12.32 27.99
CA LEU A 65 -8.39 11.70 27.68
C LEU A 65 -7.22 12.39 28.38
N GLU A 66 -7.21 13.72 28.49
CA GLU A 66 -6.18 14.46 29.23
C GLU A 66 -6.13 14.10 30.72
N LYS A 67 -7.26 13.64 31.28
CA LYS A 67 -7.35 13.19 32.69
C LYS A 67 -7.09 11.69 32.83
N ALA A 68 -7.02 10.97 31.73
CA ALA A 68 -6.85 9.53 31.72
C ALA A 68 -5.39 9.13 31.98
N PRO A 69 -5.13 7.93 32.51
CA PRO A 69 -3.78 7.39 32.59
C PRO A 69 -3.16 7.19 31.19
N THR A 70 -1.85 7.37 31.07
CA THR A 70 -1.14 7.06 29.82
C THR A 70 -1.00 5.56 29.61
N PHE A 71 -0.82 5.11 28.36
CA PHE A 71 -0.57 3.69 28.07
C PHE A 71 0.63 3.15 28.87
N TYR A 72 1.70 3.94 28.98
CA TYR A 72 2.89 3.58 29.76
C TYR A 72 2.57 3.20 31.21
N SER A 73 1.66 3.92 31.85
CA SER A 73 1.26 3.65 33.23
C SER A 73 0.43 2.37 33.38
N LEU A 74 -0.30 1.98 32.33
CA LEU A 74 -1.17 0.81 32.33
C LEU A 74 -0.52 -0.45 31.76
N LYS A 75 0.58 -0.33 31.01
CA LYS A 75 1.17 -1.42 30.21
C LYS A 75 1.37 -2.71 31.00
N ASN A 76 1.84 -2.63 32.25
CA ASN A 76 2.11 -3.82 33.08
C ASN A 76 0.81 -4.53 33.49
N ARG A 77 -0.25 -3.76 33.78
CA ARG A 77 -1.58 -4.29 34.10
C ARG A 77 -2.26 -4.88 32.87
N ILE A 78 -2.12 -4.23 31.72
CA ILE A 78 -2.61 -4.76 30.43
C ILE A 78 -1.88 -6.06 30.11
N PHE A 79 -0.55 -6.07 30.23
CA PHE A 79 0.26 -7.25 29.95
C PHE A 79 -0.13 -8.43 30.85
N SER A 80 -0.28 -8.23 32.16
CA SER A 80 -0.65 -9.32 33.08
C SER A 80 -2.02 -9.93 32.78
N LEU A 81 -2.98 -9.13 32.28
CA LEU A 81 -4.29 -9.63 31.84
C LEU A 81 -4.23 -10.42 30.54
N LEU A 82 -3.24 -10.16 29.69
CA LEU A 82 -3.10 -10.82 28.39
C LEU A 82 -2.14 -12.01 28.44
N GLU A 83 -1.16 -12.00 29.33
CA GLU A 83 -0.14 -13.03 29.45
C GLU A 83 -0.76 -14.42 29.66
N GLY A 84 -0.22 -15.41 28.94
CA GLY A 84 -0.70 -16.80 29.00
C GLY A 84 -2.05 -17.08 28.32
N SER A 85 -2.79 -16.06 27.83
CA SER A 85 -4.04 -16.25 27.09
C SER A 85 -3.88 -16.23 25.57
N VAL A 86 -4.92 -16.71 24.89
CA VAL A 86 -5.21 -16.36 23.50
C VAL A 86 -6.03 -15.07 23.49
N LEU A 87 -5.54 -14.04 22.79
CA LEU A 87 -6.27 -12.80 22.59
C LEU A 87 -7.42 -13.01 21.59
N VAL A 88 -8.63 -12.56 21.90
CA VAL A 88 -9.79 -12.68 21.04
C VAL A 88 -10.33 -11.29 20.73
N ALA A 89 -10.52 -10.95 19.46
CA ALA A 89 -10.98 -9.63 19.06
C ALA A 89 -11.78 -9.65 17.74
N HIS A 90 -12.65 -8.66 17.54
CA HIS A 90 -13.48 -8.54 16.34
C HIS A 90 -12.74 -7.76 15.27
N ASN A 91 -12.03 -8.50 14.41
CA ASN A 91 -10.93 -8.03 13.57
C ASN A 91 -9.59 -7.96 14.33
N ALA A 92 -9.20 -9.07 14.97
CA ALA A 92 -8.00 -9.16 15.80
C ALA A 92 -6.70 -8.60 15.22
N ARG A 93 -6.54 -8.52 13.88
CA ARG A 93 -5.38 -7.85 13.26
C ARG A 93 -5.30 -6.36 13.66
N PHE A 94 -6.43 -5.70 13.80
CA PHE A 94 -6.54 -4.30 14.18
C PHE A 94 -6.14 -4.11 15.65
N ASP A 95 -6.88 -4.73 16.58
CA ASP A 95 -6.69 -4.56 18.02
C ASP A 95 -5.30 -5.02 18.46
N TYR A 96 -4.90 -6.22 18.05
CA TYR A 96 -3.58 -6.76 18.35
C TYR A 96 -2.47 -5.91 17.71
N GLY A 97 -2.71 -5.35 16.52
CA GLY A 97 -1.79 -4.45 15.84
C GLY A 97 -1.52 -3.17 16.63
N PHE A 98 -2.57 -2.56 17.18
CA PHE A 98 -2.46 -1.38 18.05
C PHE A 98 -1.75 -1.68 19.36
N LEU A 99 -2.13 -2.75 20.07
CA LEU A 99 -1.46 -3.15 21.31
C LEU A 99 0.02 -3.43 21.06
N LYS A 100 0.35 -4.19 20.02
CA LYS A 100 1.74 -4.48 19.65
C LYS A 100 2.53 -3.21 19.35
N SER A 101 1.90 -2.21 18.73
CA SER A 101 2.55 -0.92 18.47
C SER A 101 2.78 -0.12 19.75
N GLU A 102 1.79 -0.07 20.66
CA GLU A 102 1.93 0.62 21.95
C GLU A 102 3.04 0.00 22.82
N PHE A 103 3.10 -1.33 22.94
CA PHE A 103 4.22 -2.00 23.64
C PHE A 103 5.58 -1.71 22.98
N ARG A 104 5.64 -1.75 21.64
CA ARG A 104 6.88 -1.49 20.90
C ARG A 104 7.42 -0.07 21.11
N ARG A 105 6.57 0.93 21.37
CA ARG A 105 7.01 2.31 21.68
C ARG A 105 7.88 2.38 22.94
N TYR A 106 7.75 1.38 23.83
CA TYR A 106 8.53 1.26 25.06
C TYR A 106 9.56 0.13 24.99
N SER A 107 9.96 -0.27 23.77
CA SER A 107 10.91 -1.36 23.51
C SER A 107 10.46 -2.73 24.06
N GLU A 108 9.17 -2.91 24.30
CA GLU A 108 8.60 -4.16 24.78
C GLU A 108 7.93 -4.92 23.63
N LYS A 109 8.10 -6.25 23.62
CA LYS A 109 7.56 -7.12 22.58
C LYS A 109 6.32 -7.84 23.07
N LEU A 110 5.16 -7.48 22.53
CA LEU A 110 3.93 -8.25 22.71
C LEU A 110 3.87 -9.38 21.67
N SER A 111 3.85 -10.63 22.11
CA SER A 111 3.79 -11.82 21.26
C SER A 111 2.75 -12.80 21.79
N LEU A 112 1.52 -12.69 21.29
CA LEU A 112 0.38 -13.51 21.72
C LEU A 112 -0.24 -14.22 20.52
N ARG A 113 -0.72 -15.44 20.75
CA ARG A 113 -1.67 -16.07 19.82
C ARG A 113 -2.97 -15.29 19.88
N HIS A 114 -3.67 -15.19 18.75
CA HIS A 114 -4.93 -14.46 18.69
C HIS A 114 -5.95 -15.16 17.80
N LEU A 115 -7.23 -14.94 18.10
CA LEU A 115 -8.40 -15.41 17.36
C LEU A 115 -9.19 -14.22 16.85
N CYS A 116 -9.62 -14.30 15.60
CA CYS A 116 -10.44 -13.27 14.98
C CYS A 116 -11.89 -13.73 14.91
N THR A 117 -12.77 -13.04 15.65
CA THR A 117 -14.18 -13.42 15.69
C THR A 117 -14.90 -13.19 14.36
N VAL A 118 -14.43 -12.28 13.49
CA VAL A 118 -14.91 -12.14 12.10
C VAL A 118 -14.66 -13.43 11.30
N LYS A 119 -13.47 -14.03 11.44
CA LYS A 119 -13.12 -15.29 10.75
C LYS A 119 -13.97 -16.44 11.29
N LEU A 120 -14.17 -16.49 12.61
CA LEU A 120 -15.04 -17.49 13.25
C LEU A 120 -16.51 -17.34 12.83
N PHE A 121 -17.05 -16.12 12.90
CA PHE A 121 -18.45 -15.84 12.56
C PHE A 121 -18.75 -16.16 11.09
N ARG A 122 -17.82 -15.82 10.19
CA ARG A 122 -17.93 -16.20 8.77
C ARG A 122 -17.85 -17.70 8.53
N SER A 123 -17.05 -18.44 9.30
CA SER A 123 -16.99 -19.90 9.10
C SER A 123 -18.28 -20.59 9.54
N VAL A 124 -18.98 -20.03 10.54
CA VAL A 124 -20.25 -20.59 11.04
C VAL A 124 -21.43 -20.13 10.19
N PHE A 125 -21.44 -18.88 9.74
CA PHE A 125 -22.54 -18.28 8.98
C PHE A 125 -22.05 -17.69 7.65
N PRO A 126 -21.61 -18.53 6.69
CA PRO A 126 -21.00 -18.06 5.45
C PRO A 126 -21.94 -17.26 4.55
N ASP A 127 -23.25 -17.51 4.63
CA ASP A 127 -24.27 -16.92 3.75
C ASP A 127 -24.75 -15.53 4.20
N LEU A 128 -24.25 -15.01 5.32
CA LEU A 128 -24.61 -13.67 5.78
C LEU A 128 -23.97 -12.59 4.90
N PRO A 129 -24.69 -11.47 4.62
CA PRO A 129 -24.20 -10.39 3.77
C PRO A 129 -23.05 -9.60 4.42
N SER A 130 -22.96 -9.62 5.75
CA SER A 130 -21.94 -8.93 6.54
C SER A 130 -21.49 -9.81 7.72
N HIS A 131 -20.26 -9.59 8.17
CA HIS A 131 -19.68 -10.24 9.35
C HIS A 131 -19.06 -9.21 10.30
N ASN A 132 -19.56 -7.97 10.29
CA ASN A 132 -19.18 -6.93 11.26
C ASN A 132 -19.85 -7.16 12.62
N LEU A 133 -19.46 -6.36 13.63
CA LEU A 133 -19.91 -6.59 15.00
C LEU A 133 -21.42 -6.40 15.13
N ASP A 134 -21.98 -5.40 14.44
CA ASP A 134 -23.41 -5.12 14.46
C ASP A 134 -24.23 -6.27 13.84
N SER A 135 -23.72 -6.87 12.76
CA SER A 135 -24.34 -8.06 12.17
C SER A 135 -24.27 -9.27 13.10
N LEU A 136 -23.17 -9.41 13.85
CA LEU A 136 -23.01 -10.48 14.83
C LEU A 136 -23.98 -10.31 16.01
N ILE A 137 -24.08 -9.08 16.55
CA ILE A 137 -25.01 -8.72 17.64
C ILE A 137 -26.45 -9.00 17.20
N SER A 138 -26.83 -8.49 16.04
CA SER A 138 -28.21 -8.60 15.54
C SER A 138 -28.59 -10.04 15.20
N HIS A 139 -27.67 -10.81 14.60
CA HIS A 139 -27.96 -12.18 14.16
C HIS A 139 -28.14 -13.15 15.32
N LEU A 140 -27.35 -12.99 16.38
CA LEU A 140 -27.37 -13.88 17.55
C LEU A 140 -28.14 -13.30 18.73
N SER A 141 -28.79 -12.14 18.54
CA SER A 141 -29.53 -11.41 19.57
C SER A 141 -28.70 -11.21 20.85
N LEU A 142 -27.46 -10.74 20.69
CA LEU A 142 -26.54 -10.48 21.80
C LEU A 142 -26.83 -9.12 22.43
N ASP A 143 -26.49 -8.97 23.71
CA ASP A 143 -26.69 -7.71 24.42
C ASP A 143 -25.44 -6.82 24.30
N CYS A 144 -25.64 -5.56 23.92
CA CYS A 144 -24.60 -4.55 23.83
C CYS A 144 -25.19 -3.19 24.24
N PRO A 145 -25.14 -2.85 25.53
CA PRO A 145 -25.83 -1.67 26.05
C PRO A 145 -25.27 -0.36 25.49
N ARG A 146 -23.98 -0.30 25.18
CA ARG A 146 -23.33 0.86 24.54
C ARG A 146 -22.34 0.39 23.48
N ARG A 147 -22.74 0.49 22.21
CA ARG A 147 -21.84 0.28 21.08
C ARG A 147 -20.75 1.35 21.06
N HIS A 148 -19.54 0.99 20.63
CA HIS A 148 -18.35 1.86 20.59
C HIS A 148 -17.79 2.19 21.99
N ARG A 149 -18.02 1.29 22.93
CA ARG A 149 -17.34 1.29 24.23
C ARG A 149 -16.58 -0.01 24.33
N ALA A 150 -15.26 0.10 24.46
CA ALA A 150 -14.37 -1.05 24.28
C ALA A 150 -14.71 -2.25 25.19
N LEU A 151 -15.12 -2.01 26.45
CA LEU A 151 -15.49 -3.13 27.34
C LEU A 151 -16.78 -3.82 26.92
N ASP A 152 -17.78 -3.04 26.51
CA ASP A 152 -19.10 -3.55 26.12
C ASP A 152 -18.99 -4.33 24.81
N ASP A 153 -18.14 -3.87 23.88
CA ASP A 153 -17.80 -4.58 22.64
C ASP A 153 -17.01 -5.87 22.90
N ALA A 154 -16.04 -5.86 23.82
CA ALA A 154 -15.35 -7.08 24.25
C ALA A 154 -16.32 -8.09 24.90
N ALA A 155 -17.33 -7.61 25.64
CA ALA A 155 -18.37 -8.44 26.25
C ALA A 155 -19.25 -9.15 25.22
N VAL A 156 -19.57 -8.49 24.11
CA VAL A 156 -20.26 -9.12 22.98
C VAL A 156 -19.49 -10.33 22.45
N LEU A 157 -18.16 -10.26 22.39
CA LEU A 157 -17.33 -11.38 21.91
C LEU A 157 -17.35 -12.55 22.87
N TRP A 158 -17.41 -12.29 24.18
CA TRP A 158 -17.59 -13.34 25.17
C TRP A 158 -18.98 -13.99 25.04
N GLN A 159 -20.04 -13.20 24.92
CA GLN A 159 -21.40 -13.71 24.70
C GLN A 159 -21.49 -14.54 23.42
N PHE A 160 -20.83 -14.10 22.34
CA PHE A 160 -20.71 -14.88 21.11
C PHE A 160 -20.10 -16.25 21.39
N PHE A 161 -18.99 -16.30 22.12
CA PHE A 161 -18.33 -17.57 22.47
C PHE A 161 -19.21 -18.48 23.32
N GLN A 162 -20.01 -17.93 24.24
CA GLN A 162 -20.99 -18.70 25.00
C GLN A 162 -22.05 -19.30 24.08
N LYS A 163 -22.62 -18.50 23.17
CA LYS A 163 -23.63 -18.97 22.19
C LYS A 163 -23.09 -20.04 21.24
N LEU A 164 -21.82 -19.98 20.88
CA LEU A 164 -21.19 -21.00 20.02
C LEU A 164 -21.18 -22.39 20.66
N GLN A 165 -21.24 -22.51 21.99
CA GLN A 165 -21.32 -23.80 22.68
C GLN A 165 -22.69 -24.47 22.50
N ASP A 166 -23.74 -23.69 22.23
CA ASP A 166 -25.11 -24.17 22.06
C ASP A 166 -25.43 -24.55 20.60
N LEU A 167 -24.51 -24.31 19.66
CA LEU A 167 -24.73 -24.60 18.25
C LEU A 167 -24.50 -26.09 17.92
N PRO A 168 -25.30 -26.67 17.01
CA PRO A 168 -25.31 -28.11 16.73
C PRO A 168 -24.08 -28.66 16.00
N ASP A 169 -23.16 -27.80 15.53
CA ASP A 169 -21.95 -28.20 14.77
C ASP A 169 -20.65 -27.70 15.44
N PRO A 170 -20.18 -28.38 16.51
CA PRO A 170 -18.93 -28.04 17.18
C PRO A 170 -17.67 -28.35 16.34
N ASP A 171 -17.80 -29.13 15.26
CA ASP A 171 -16.67 -29.54 14.43
C ASP A 171 -16.20 -28.40 13.52
N ILE A 172 -17.14 -27.67 12.88
CA ILE A 172 -16.81 -26.45 12.11
C ILE A 172 -16.07 -25.44 12.99
N PHE A 173 -16.55 -25.26 14.23
CA PHE A 173 -15.97 -24.33 15.18
C PHE A 173 -14.54 -24.74 15.57
N SER A 174 -14.36 -25.98 16.01
CA SER A 174 -13.07 -26.49 16.45
C SER A 174 -12.03 -26.50 15.33
N ALA A 175 -12.45 -26.77 14.09
CA ALA A 175 -11.62 -26.66 12.90
C ALA A 175 -11.19 -25.21 12.64
N SER A 176 -12.13 -24.26 12.71
CA SER A 176 -11.86 -22.83 12.51
C SER A 176 -10.89 -22.27 13.56
N VAL A 177 -11.10 -22.56 14.84
CA VAL A 177 -10.16 -22.20 15.92
C VAL A 177 -8.80 -22.84 15.72
N SER A 178 -8.76 -24.15 15.46
CA SER A 178 -7.49 -24.86 15.25
C SER A 178 -6.75 -24.28 14.06
N SER A 179 -7.45 -23.91 12.98
CA SER A 179 -6.84 -23.28 11.80
C SER A 179 -6.25 -21.90 12.09
N GLN A 180 -6.89 -21.09 12.94
CA GLN A 180 -6.42 -19.76 13.31
C GLN A 180 -5.30 -19.80 14.36
N LEU A 181 -5.30 -20.80 15.24
CA LEU A 181 -4.28 -21.01 16.27
C LEU A 181 -3.12 -21.89 15.81
N ARG A 182 -3.21 -22.50 14.62
CA ARG A 182 -2.07 -23.16 13.99
C ARG A 182 -0.97 -22.13 13.80
N SER A 183 0.21 -22.45 14.32
CA SER A 183 1.45 -21.79 13.92
C SER A 183 1.53 -21.78 12.39
N PRO A 184 2.06 -20.73 11.75
CA PRO A 184 2.21 -20.68 10.30
C PRO A 184 2.89 -21.96 9.84
N SER A 185 2.14 -22.86 9.21
CA SER A 185 2.74 -24.03 8.60
C SER A 185 3.46 -23.50 7.38
N LEU A 186 4.77 -23.67 7.39
CA LEU A 186 5.58 -23.45 6.21
C LEU A 186 5.00 -24.30 5.07
N PRO A 187 5.11 -23.83 3.82
CA PRO A 187 4.83 -24.68 2.68
C PRO A 187 5.57 -26.02 2.81
N PRO A 188 4.98 -27.15 2.38
CA PRO A 188 5.59 -28.47 2.54
C PRO A 188 7.00 -28.57 1.95
N GLY A 189 7.29 -27.76 0.93
CA GLY A 189 8.60 -27.69 0.26
C GLY A 189 9.60 -26.74 0.90
N LEU A 190 9.25 -26.01 1.97
CA LEU A 190 10.12 -25.03 2.62
C LEU A 190 10.52 -25.47 4.02
N SER A 191 11.83 -25.52 4.28
CA SER A 191 12.35 -25.79 5.63
C SER A 191 12.21 -24.56 6.53
N SER A 192 12.09 -24.79 7.85
CA SER A 192 12.10 -23.72 8.85
C SER A 192 13.37 -22.89 8.81
N ASP A 193 14.48 -23.53 8.48
CA ASP A 193 15.79 -22.90 8.48
C ASP A 193 15.87 -21.85 7.37
N GLN A 194 15.36 -22.14 6.17
CA GLN A 194 15.33 -21.17 5.06
C GLN A 194 14.56 -19.88 5.41
N VAL A 195 13.48 -19.97 6.18
CA VAL A 195 12.74 -18.77 6.61
C VAL A 195 13.40 -18.07 7.80
N ASN A 196 14.06 -18.84 8.66
CA ASN A 196 14.73 -18.30 9.85
C ASN A 196 16.05 -17.59 9.52
N THR A 197 16.75 -17.99 8.46
CA THR A 197 17.99 -17.35 7.98
C THR A 197 17.76 -16.06 7.20
N LEU A 198 16.51 -15.73 6.84
CA LEU A 198 16.20 -14.48 6.16
C LEU A 198 16.61 -13.26 7.00
N PRO A 199 17.10 -12.19 6.35
CA PRO A 199 17.57 -11.02 7.06
C PRO A 199 16.42 -10.13 7.56
N HIS A 200 16.65 -9.47 8.70
CA HIS A 200 15.80 -8.37 9.21
C HIS A 200 16.31 -7.04 8.66
N SER A 201 16.21 -6.86 7.34
CA SER A 201 16.66 -5.66 6.64
C SER A 201 15.75 -5.32 5.46
N PRO A 202 15.85 -4.08 4.94
CA PRO A 202 15.19 -3.71 3.70
C PRO A 202 15.73 -4.53 2.52
N GLY A 203 14.87 -4.77 1.54
CA GLY A 203 15.26 -5.39 0.29
C GLY A 203 14.13 -6.13 -0.40
N VAL A 204 14.52 -7.03 -1.29
CA VAL A 204 13.62 -7.79 -2.16
C VAL A 204 13.72 -9.27 -1.84
N TYR A 205 12.59 -9.95 -1.81
CA TYR A 205 12.51 -11.41 -1.71
C TYR A 205 11.84 -11.99 -2.97
N ILE A 206 12.29 -13.17 -3.36
CA ILE A 206 11.84 -13.89 -4.54
C ILE A 206 11.35 -15.27 -4.09
N PHE A 207 10.15 -15.65 -4.50
CA PHE A 207 9.60 -16.98 -4.27
C PHE A 207 9.73 -17.81 -5.53
N TYR A 208 10.32 -18.99 -5.37
CA TYR A 208 10.50 -19.99 -6.42
C TYR A 208 9.61 -21.20 -6.18
N GLY A 209 9.07 -21.72 -7.28
CA GLY A 209 8.32 -22.97 -7.31
C GLY A 209 9.18 -24.13 -7.78
N GLN A 210 8.54 -25.25 -8.09
CA GLN A 210 9.24 -26.39 -8.69
C GLN A 210 9.93 -25.98 -10.00
N GLY A 211 11.12 -26.55 -10.24
CA GLY A 211 11.93 -26.31 -11.44
C GLY A 211 12.41 -24.87 -11.60
N ASP A 212 12.74 -24.19 -10.50
CA ASP A 212 13.22 -22.79 -10.46
C ASP A 212 12.28 -21.76 -11.11
N SER A 213 10.99 -22.10 -11.18
CA SER A 213 9.98 -21.19 -11.71
C SER A 213 9.76 -20.01 -10.77
N VAL A 214 9.99 -18.78 -11.27
CA VAL A 214 9.80 -17.57 -10.44
C VAL A 214 8.31 -17.30 -10.25
N LEU A 215 7.83 -17.50 -9.02
CA LEU A 215 6.42 -17.35 -8.68
C LEU A 215 6.09 -15.90 -8.34
N TYR A 216 6.90 -15.26 -7.52
CA TYR A 216 6.61 -13.94 -6.99
C TYR A 216 7.88 -13.18 -6.61
N VAL A 217 7.85 -11.87 -6.78
CA VAL A 217 8.90 -10.95 -6.31
C VAL A 217 8.22 -9.88 -5.47
N GLY A 218 8.76 -9.57 -4.29
CA GLY A 218 8.22 -8.52 -3.42
C GLY A 218 9.31 -7.75 -2.69
N GLN A 219 9.06 -6.47 -2.38
CA GLN A 219 9.91 -5.66 -1.51
C GLN A 219 9.40 -5.57 -0.07
N SER A 220 10.30 -5.28 0.87
CA SER A 220 9.96 -4.86 2.23
C SER A 220 11.06 -4.04 2.90
N VAL A 221 10.70 -3.34 3.98
CA VAL A 221 11.65 -2.79 4.96
C VAL A 221 12.17 -3.84 5.94
N ASP A 222 11.49 -4.99 6.05
CA ASP A 222 11.92 -6.16 6.83
C ASP A 222 11.50 -7.43 6.08
N ILE A 223 12.46 -7.99 5.33
CA ILE A 223 12.23 -9.17 4.48
C ILE A 223 11.66 -10.33 5.29
N LYS A 224 12.29 -10.69 6.41
CA LYS A 224 11.89 -11.86 7.20
C LYS A 224 10.47 -11.76 7.75
N ASN A 225 10.09 -10.62 8.31
CA ASN A 225 8.73 -10.42 8.81
C ASN A 225 7.70 -10.42 7.68
N ARG A 226 8.03 -9.83 6.52
CA ARG A 226 7.14 -9.81 5.36
C ARG A 226 6.95 -11.20 4.76
N VAL A 227 8.00 -11.99 4.64
CA VAL A 227 7.92 -13.37 4.15
C VAL A 227 7.06 -14.22 5.08
N ARG A 228 7.29 -14.13 6.39
CA ARG A 228 6.45 -14.82 7.39
C ARG A 228 4.97 -14.43 7.27
N SER A 229 4.66 -13.16 6.98
CA SER A 229 3.27 -12.72 6.83
C SER A 229 2.53 -13.38 5.66
N HIS A 230 3.24 -13.78 4.59
CA HIS A 230 2.63 -14.53 3.48
C HIS A 230 2.18 -15.93 3.89
N PHE A 231 2.78 -16.50 4.93
CA PHE A 231 2.47 -17.85 5.42
C PHE A 231 1.52 -17.88 6.62
N THR A 232 1.25 -16.74 7.26
CA THR A 232 0.30 -16.63 8.37
C THR A 232 -1.15 -16.36 7.94
N ASP A 233 -1.39 -15.77 6.77
CA ASP A 233 -2.70 -15.25 6.35
C ASP A 233 -3.39 -16.06 5.23
N SER A 234 -2.85 -17.25 4.91
CA SER A 234 -3.23 -18.05 3.73
C SER A 234 -4.70 -18.48 3.68
N LEU A 235 -5.44 -18.48 4.80
CA LEU A 235 -6.81 -18.99 4.83
C LEU A 235 -7.89 -18.08 4.20
N SER A 236 -7.58 -16.84 3.78
CA SER A 236 -8.63 -15.89 3.30
C SER A 236 -8.64 -15.59 1.79
N ARG A 237 -7.60 -15.95 1.02
CA ARG A 237 -7.50 -15.60 -0.41
C ARG A 237 -7.01 -16.76 -1.27
N SER A 238 -7.84 -17.21 -2.21
CA SER A 238 -7.58 -18.32 -3.16
C SER A 238 -6.30 -18.17 -4.02
N ARG A 239 -5.72 -16.97 -4.10
CA ARG A 239 -4.45 -16.70 -4.79
C ARG A 239 -3.23 -16.86 -3.87
N GLU A 240 -3.30 -16.33 -2.65
CA GLU A 240 -2.24 -16.46 -1.65
C GLU A 240 -2.11 -17.93 -1.21
N ASN A 241 -3.23 -18.66 -1.13
CA ASN A 241 -3.23 -20.11 -0.92
C ASN A 241 -2.49 -20.90 -2.03
N ARG A 242 -2.66 -20.53 -3.29
CA ARG A 242 -1.96 -21.20 -4.41
C ARG A 242 -0.47 -20.92 -4.43
N LEU A 243 -0.09 -19.68 -4.12
CA LEU A 243 1.31 -19.32 -3.94
C LEU A 243 1.92 -20.11 -2.78
N HIS A 244 1.25 -20.15 -1.63
CA HIS A 244 1.68 -20.89 -0.43
C HIS A 244 2.04 -22.35 -0.75
N HIS A 245 1.18 -23.10 -1.45
CA HIS A 245 1.45 -24.51 -1.74
C HIS A 245 2.54 -24.75 -2.78
N GLN A 246 2.91 -23.74 -3.57
CA GLN A 246 3.87 -23.88 -4.67
C GLN A 246 5.27 -23.43 -4.30
N VAL A 247 5.46 -22.62 -3.25
CA VAL A 247 6.81 -22.13 -2.89
C VAL A 247 7.66 -23.28 -2.36
N THR A 248 8.84 -23.44 -2.95
CA THR A 248 9.86 -24.44 -2.57
C THR A 248 11.16 -23.80 -2.14
N HIS A 249 11.44 -22.58 -2.62
CA HIS A 249 12.67 -21.86 -2.28
C HIS A 249 12.42 -20.35 -2.21
N ILE A 250 13.19 -19.68 -1.35
CA ILE A 250 13.14 -18.23 -1.13
C ILE A 250 14.54 -17.68 -1.25
N GLU A 251 14.70 -16.69 -2.12
CA GLU A 251 15.92 -15.89 -2.23
C GLU A 251 15.65 -14.49 -1.67
N SER A 252 16.66 -13.89 -1.05
CA SER A 252 16.60 -12.52 -0.54
C SER A 252 17.80 -11.71 -0.99
N ILE A 253 17.54 -10.49 -1.45
CA ILE A 253 18.54 -9.51 -1.86
C ILE A 253 18.35 -8.28 -0.96
N THR A 254 19.31 -8.00 -0.10
CA THR A 254 19.26 -6.86 0.82
C THR A 254 19.58 -5.55 0.11
N THR A 255 18.92 -4.48 0.50
CA THR A 255 19.20 -3.11 0.03
C THR A 255 19.44 -2.18 1.21
N THR A 256 20.11 -1.06 0.97
CA THR A 256 20.40 -0.08 2.02
C THR A 256 19.11 0.57 2.54
N GLY A 257 18.18 0.89 1.64
CA GLY A 257 16.88 1.44 2.04
C GLY A 257 15.72 1.01 1.16
N SER A 258 14.61 1.71 1.34
CA SER A 258 13.32 1.38 0.75
C SER A 258 13.19 1.81 -0.72
N LEU A 259 13.88 2.87 -1.13
CA LEU A 259 13.95 3.31 -2.53
C LEU A 259 14.69 2.26 -3.35
N GLY A 260 15.87 1.84 -2.89
CA GLY A 260 16.62 0.75 -3.52
C GLY A 260 15.80 -0.53 -3.64
N ALA A 261 15.08 -0.92 -2.58
CA ALA A 261 14.20 -2.10 -2.59
C ALA A 261 13.09 -1.99 -3.65
N ALA A 262 12.43 -0.83 -3.75
CA ALA A 262 11.35 -0.60 -4.70
C ALA A 262 11.85 -0.58 -6.17
N LEU A 263 12.99 0.07 -6.43
CA LEU A 263 13.61 0.09 -7.75
C LEU A 263 14.06 -1.31 -8.18
N LEU A 264 14.68 -2.06 -7.26
CA LEU A 264 15.12 -3.43 -7.50
C LEU A 264 13.94 -4.38 -7.75
N GLU A 265 12.85 -4.27 -6.99
CA GLU A 265 11.63 -5.05 -7.19
C GLU A 265 11.05 -4.82 -8.59
N SER A 266 10.88 -3.55 -8.98
CA SER A 266 10.35 -3.19 -10.31
C SER A 266 11.18 -3.82 -11.43
N ARG A 267 12.52 -3.75 -11.32
CA ARG A 267 13.45 -4.36 -12.29
C ARG A 267 13.32 -5.88 -12.33
N LEU A 268 13.38 -6.54 -11.17
CA LEU A 268 13.32 -8.00 -11.08
C LEU A 268 12.00 -8.56 -11.60
N ILE A 269 10.88 -7.87 -11.37
CA ILE A 269 9.59 -8.28 -11.93
C ILE A 269 9.59 -8.21 -13.46
N LYS A 270 10.22 -7.19 -14.06
CA LYS A 270 10.34 -7.05 -15.53
C LYS A 270 11.30 -8.06 -16.14
N LYS A 271 12.39 -8.37 -15.43
CA LYS A 271 13.42 -9.34 -15.87
C LYS A 271 12.95 -10.79 -15.72
N LEU A 272 12.41 -11.15 -14.57
CA LEU A 272 12.05 -12.52 -14.21
C LEU A 272 10.61 -12.90 -14.59
N MET A 273 9.76 -11.91 -14.86
CA MET A 273 8.37 -12.10 -15.30
C MET A 273 7.56 -13.10 -14.43
N PRO A 274 7.55 -12.93 -13.09
CA PRO A 274 7.04 -13.95 -12.18
C PRO A 274 5.55 -14.22 -12.34
N VAL A 275 5.12 -15.46 -12.11
CA VAL A 275 3.76 -15.95 -12.38
C VAL A 275 2.69 -15.08 -11.71
N TYR A 276 2.93 -14.67 -10.47
CA TYR A 276 1.98 -13.93 -9.66
C TYR A 276 2.14 -12.41 -9.70
N ASN A 277 3.18 -11.77 -10.25
CA ASN A 277 3.22 -10.29 -10.38
C ASN A 277 2.54 -9.81 -11.68
N ARG A 278 1.28 -10.18 -11.87
CA ARG A 278 0.51 -9.92 -13.12
C ARG A 278 0.43 -8.46 -13.56
N ALA A 279 0.42 -7.50 -12.62
CA ALA A 279 0.19 -6.08 -12.92
C ALA A 279 1.34 -5.41 -13.68
N LEU A 280 2.57 -5.81 -13.35
CA LEU A 280 3.84 -5.27 -13.87
C LEU A 280 4.37 -6.07 -15.09
N ARG A 281 3.82 -7.26 -15.36
CA ARG A 281 4.14 -8.08 -16.54
C ARG A 281 3.53 -7.60 -17.86
N ARG A 282 2.49 -6.77 -17.81
CA ARG A 282 1.79 -6.35 -19.03
C ARG A 282 2.65 -5.31 -19.76
N LYS A 283 3.16 -5.64 -20.96
CA LYS A 283 3.63 -4.65 -21.93
C LYS A 283 2.44 -3.74 -22.25
N ARG A 284 2.47 -2.51 -21.76
CA ARG A 284 1.42 -1.53 -22.03
C ARG A 284 1.88 -0.65 -23.17
N GLU A 285 1.10 -0.59 -24.23
CA GLU A 285 1.18 0.50 -25.20
C GLU A 285 0.70 1.77 -24.50
N LEU A 286 1.63 2.46 -23.85
CA LEU A 286 1.32 3.74 -23.22
C LEU A 286 1.11 4.80 -24.29
N VAL A 287 0.33 5.82 -23.96
CA VAL A 287 0.07 6.96 -24.82
C VAL A 287 0.43 8.24 -24.08
N LEU A 288 1.26 9.06 -24.70
CA LEU A 288 1.67 10.38 -24.23
C LEU A 288 0.73 11.44 -24.80
N ALA A 289 0.30 12.37 -23.95
CA ALA A 289 -0.33 13.61 -24.35
C ALA A 289 0.70 14.73 -24.33
N LEU A 290 1.10 15.20 -25.50
CA LEU A 290 2.09 16.26 -25.66
C LEU A 290 1.42 17.56 -26.11
N PRO A 291 1.85 18.73 -25.60
CA PRO A 291 1.35 20.01 -26.07
C PRO A 291 1.84 20.27 -27.50
N GLN A 292 0.99 20.87 -28.33
CA GLN A 292 1.32 21.34 -29.67
C GLN A 292 0.63 22.68 -29.93
N GLU A 293 1.13 23.48 -30.86
CA GLU A 293 0.45 24.67 -31.36
C GLU A 293 0.01 24.45 -32.82
N ASN A 294 -1.22 24.86 -33.14
CA ASN A 294 -1.70 24.83 -34.52
C ASN A 294 -1.26 26.08 -35.30
N THR A 295 -1.52 26.11 -36.61
CA THR A 295 -1.14 27.24 -37.48
C THR A 295 -1.79 28.58 -37.11
N ALA A 296 -2.91 28.55 -36.36
CA ALA A 296 -3.60 29.73 -35.89
C ALA A 296 -3.17 30.17 -34.47
N GLY A 297 -2.15 29.54 -33.88
CA GLY A 297 -1.60 29.89 -32.57
C GLY A 297 -2.35 29.30 -31.35
N TYR A 298 -3.37 28.47 -31.56
CA TYR A 298 -4.07 27.81 -30.46
C TYR A 298 -3.26 26.62 -29.94
N LYS A 299 -3.17 26.50 -28.60
CA LYS A 299 -2.58 25.32 -27.95
C LYS A 299 -3.50 24.11 -28.04
N THR A 300 -2.92 22.96 -28.34
CA THR A 300 -3.61 21.70 -28.64
C THR A 300 -2.84 20.55 -28.01
N VAL A 301 -3.35 19.33 -28.16
CA VAL A 301 -2.72 18.11 -27.67
C VAL A 301 -2.58 17.10 -28.80
N ILE A 302 -1.40 16.48 -28.89
CA ILE A 302 -1.18 15.32 -29.75
C ILE A 302 -0.98 14.07 -28.89
N LEU A 303 -1.63 12.97 -29.30
CA LEU A 303 -1.51 11.66 -28.68
C LEU A 303 -0.52 10.79 -29.45
N LYS A 304 0.65 10.53 -28.87
CA LYS A 304 1.70 9.67 -29.43
C LYS A 304 1.88 8.38 -28.61
N PRO A 305 2.13 7.22 -29.23
CA PRO A 305 2.57 6.03 -28.50
C PRO A 305 3.87 6.32 -27.74
N ALA A 306 4.00 5.83 -26.50
CA ALA A 306 5.25 5.90 -25.76
C ALA A 306 6.10 4.66 -26.05
N VAL A 307 7.39 4.87 -26.29
CA VAL A 307 8.39 3.79 -26.32
C VAL A 307 9.06 3.76 -24.95
N LEU A 308 9.11 2.58 -24.32
CA LEU A 308 9.72 2.40 -23.00
C LEU A 308 10.79 1.28 -23.01
N PRO A 309 11.92 1.45 -22.28
CA PRO A 309 12.36 2.71 -21.66
C PRO A 309 12.63 3.78 -22.73
N GLY A 310 12.19 5.02 -22.49
CA GLY A 310 12.23 6.11 -23.47
C GLY A 310 13.28 7.17 -23.14
N ARG A 311 13.59 8.07 -24.08
CA ARG A 311 14.52 9.18 -23.80
C ARG A 311 13.82 10.21 -22.91
N PRO A 312 14.49 10.80 -21.91
CA PRO A 312 13.85 11.80 -21.03
C PRO A 312 13.19 12.95 -21.79
N GLU A 313 13.83 13.37 -22.90
CA GLU A 313 13.35 14.40 -23.82
C GLU A 313 11.95 14.13 -24.38
N ASP A 314 11.59 12.86 -24.61
CA ASP A 314 10.28 12.46 -25.14
C ASP A 314 9.14 12.76 -24.15
N PHE A 315 9.47 12.94 -22.86
CA PHE A 315 8.53 13.19 -21.76
C PHE A 315 8.58 14.64 -21.28
N THR A 316 9.51 15.46 -21.78
CA THR A 316 9.63 16.87 -21.42
C THR A 316 8.36 17.62 -21.82
N GLY A 317 7.75 18.32 -20.86
CA GLY A 317 6.51 19.06 -21.08
C GLY A 317 5.27 18.18 -21.30
N CYS A 318 5.38 16.86 -21.13
CA CYS A 318 4.26 15.94 -21.24
C CYS A 318 3.12 16.34 -20.29
N LEU A 319 1.90 16.39 -20.81
CA LEU A 319 0.71 16.75 -20.05
C LEU A 319 0.15 15.55 -19.30
N GLY A 320 0.35 14.32 -19.80
CA GLY A 320 -0.14 13.11 -19.18
C GLY A 320 0.28 11.82 -19.87
N ILE A 321 0.35 10.73 -19.10
CA ILE A 321 0.68 9.37 -19.58
C ILE A 321 -0.51 8.45 -19.31
N PHE A 322 -1.01 7.79 -20.36
CA PHE A 322 -2.22 6.98 -20.30
C PHE A 322 -1.96 5.53 -20.71
N LYS A 323 -2.80 4.60 -20.23
CA LYS A 323 -2.68 3.15 -20.51
C LYS A 323 -3.23 2.75 -21.89
N SER A 324 -3.96 3.63 -22.55
CA SER A 324 -4.53 3.42 -23.89
C SER A 324 -4.97 4.74 -24.50
N ARG A 325 -5.11 4.77 -25.82
CA ARG A 325 -5.65 5.94 -26.55
C ARG A 325 -7.07 6.28 -26.09
N ARG A 326 -7.91 5.27 -25.84
CA ARG A 326 -9.28 5.46 -25.32
C ARG A 326 -9.27 6.14 -23.95
N GLN A 327 -8.41 5.70 -23.04
CA GLN A 327 -8.28 6.34 -21.73
C GLN A 327 -7.81 7.79 -21.85
N ALA A 328 -6.82 8.05 -22.71
CA ALA A 328 -6.32 9.40 -22.98
C ALA A 328 -7.44 10.32 -23.50
N GLN A 329 -8.20 9.85 -24.50
CA GLN A 329 -9.32 10.61 -25.06
C GLN A 329 -10.39 10.90 -24.01
N SER A 330 -10.77 9.91 -23.21
CA SER A 330 -11.77 10.09 -22.15
C SER A 330 -11.33 11.12 -21.10
N ALA A 331 -10.06 11.06 -20.66
CA ALA A 331 -9.53 12.00 -19.69
C ALA A 331 -9.42 13.42 -20.26
N LEU A 332 -8.95 13.56 -21.49
CA LEU A 332 -8.85 14.86 -22.16
C LEU A 332 -10.22 15.47 -22.44
N LEU A 333 -11.23 14.66 -22.77
CA LEU A 333 -12.62 15.13 -22.93
C LEU A 333 -13.18 15.67 -21.61
N GLN A 334 -12.90 14.99 -20.50
CA GLN A 334 -13.29 15.48 -19.18
C GLN A 334 -12.62 16.83 -18.87
N ILE A 335 -11.31 16.94 -19.09
CA ILE A 335 -10.57 18.21 -18.93
C ILE A 335 -11.18 19.31 -19.81
N CYS A 336 -11.59 19.00 -21.05
CA CYS A 336 -12.25 19.96 -21.92
C CYS A 336 -13.58 20.46 -21.34
N SER A 337 -14.42 19.53 -20.87
CA SER A 337 -15.73 19.86 -20.28
C SER A 337 -15.57 20.72 -19.03
N ASP A 338 -14.62 20.40 -18.16
CA ASP A 338 -14.44 21.06 -16.87
C ASP A 338 -13.83 22.47 -17.01
N ASN A 339 -13.04 22.70 -18.06
CA ASN A 339 -12.30 23.95 -18.26
C ASN A 339 -12.77 24.77 -19.48
N GLY A 340 -13.85 24.34 -20.13
CA GLY A 340 -14.39 24.99 -21.33
C GLY A 340 -13.39 25.08 -22.49
N LEU A 341 -12.58 24.03 -22.68
CA LEU A 341 -11.71 23.90 -23.85
C LEU A 341 -12.47 23.30 -25.02
N CYS A 342 -11.94 23.48 -26.23
CA CYS A 342 -12.60 23.03 -27.45
C CYS A 342 -12.14 21.61 -27.81
N PRO A 343 -13.01 20.58 -27.74
CA PRO A 343 -12.60 19.20 -28.04
C PRO A 343 -12.13 19.00 -29.48
N ARG A 344 -12.61 19.83 -30.42
CA ARG A 344 -12.15 19.84 -31.81
C ARG A 344 -10.71 20.33 -31.93
N LEU A 345 -10.36 21.45 -31.28
CA LEU A 345 -8.98 21.94 -31.27
C LEU A 345 -8.04 20.98 -30.53
N MET A 346 -8.54 20.31 -29.50
CA MET A 346 -7.82 19.28 -28.76
C MET A 346 -7.65 17.96 -29.55
N GLY A 347 -8.13 17.88 -30.79
CA GLY A 347 -8.01 16.69 -31.65
C GLY A 347 -8.87 15.51 -31.21
N LEU A 348 -9.86 15.72 -30.35
CA LEU A 348 -10.72 14.69 -29.76
C LEU A 348 -12.01 14.46 -30.55
N GLN A 349 -12.46 15.47 -31.30
CA GLN A 349 -13.64 15.41 -32.16
C GLN A 349 -13.29 15.86 -33.59
N LYS A 350 -13.94 15.22 -34.57
CA LYS A 350 -13.91 15.68 -35.98
C LYS A 350 -15.29 16.27 -36.30
N SER A 351 -15.34 17.56 -36.61
CA SER A 351 -16.54 18.21 -37.16
C SER A 351 -16.14 19.25 -38.20
N ALA A 352 -16.99 19.47 -39.22
CA ALA A 352 -16.75 20.49 -40.25
C ALA A 352 -17.03 21.91 -39.71
N GLY A 353 -18.05 22.07 -38.86
CA GLY A 353 -18.45 23.33 -38.22
C GLY A 353 -18.12 23.42 -36.72
N ALA A 354 -18.97 24.04 -35.92
CA ALA A 354 -18.76 24.15 -34.47
C ALA A 354 -18.56 22.77 -33.81
N CYS A 355 -17.85 22.71 -32.68
CA CYS A 355 -17.76 21.50 -31.89
C CYS A 355 -19.08 21.24 -31.14
N PHE A 356 -19.35 19.98 -30.78
CA PHE A 356 -20.58 19.62 -30.07
C PHE A 356 -20.75 20.41 -28.77
N ASP A 357 -19.67 20.60 -28.02
CA ASP A 357 -19.63 21.34 -26.76
C ASP A 357 -19.95 22.84 -26.93
N TYR A 358 -19.77 23.41 -28.12
CA TYR A 358 -20.21 24.78 -28.41
C TYR A 358 -21.74 24.88 -28.43
N HIS A 359 -22.41 23.90 -29.06
CA HIS A 359 -23.87 23.84 -29.10
C HIS A 359 -24.48 23.64 -27.70
N LEU A 360 -23.74 23.01 -26.79
CA LEU A 360 -24.12 22.85 -25.38
C LEU A 360 -23.73 24.03 -24.48
N GLY A 361 -23.14 25.11 -25.02
CA GLY A 361 -22.70 26.28 -24.24
C GLY A 361 -21.45 26.02 -23.36
N LYS A 362 -20.79 24.88 -23.51
CA LYS A 362 -19.59 24.48 -22.73
C LYS A 362 -18.28 24.92 -23.38
N CYS A 363 -18.29 25.33 -24.64
CA CYS A 363 -17.13 25.85 -25.36
C CYS A 363 -17.39 27.28 -25.85
N SER A 364 -16.38 28.16 -25.81
CA SER A 364 -16.50 29.55 -26.30
C SER A 364 -16.27 29.72 -27.80
N GLY A 365 -16.17 28.63 -28.57
CA GLY A 365 -16.16 28.69 -30.04
C GLY A 365 -14.79 28.98 -30.67
N ALA A 366 -13.69 28.63 -29.98
CA ALA A 366 -12.33 28.76 -30.50
C ALA A 366 -12.11 28.08 -31.85
N CYS A 367 -12.73 26.92 -32.11
CA CYS A 367 -12.66 26.25 -33.41
C CYS A 367 -13.28 27.03 -34.59
N MET A 368 -14.08 28.06 -34.31
CA MET A 368 -14.67 28.95 -35.31
C MET A 368 -14.03 30.34 -35.32
N GLY A 369 -12.94 30.56 -34.58
CA GLY A 369 -12.29 31.87 -34.45
C GLY A 369 -13.10 32.91 -33.65
N ARG A 370 -14.19 32.51 -32.97
CA ARG A 370 -15.00 33.42 -32.14
C ARG A 370 -14.34 33.79 -30.82
N GLU A 371 -13.39 32.98 -30.39
CA GLU A 371 -12.63 33.21 -29.16
C GLU A 371 -11.19 33.63 -29.49
N PRO A 372 -10.69 34.72 -28.88
CA PRO A 372 -9.29 35.12 -29.02
C PRO A 372 -8.31 34.04 -28.56
N VAL A 373 -7.24 33.86 -29.34
CA VAL A 373 -6.18 32.86 -29.10
C VAL A 373 -5.61 32.95 -27.68
N LEU A 374 -5.26 34.16 -27.22
CA LEU A 374 -4.68 34.37 -25.90
C LEU A 374 -5.60 33.89 -24.78
N LYS A 375 -6.90 34.20 -24.87
CA LYS A 375 -7.91 33.82 -23.87
C LYS A 375 -8.07 32.30 -23.79
N TYR A 376 -8.11 31.64 -24.94
CA TYR A 376 -8.15 30.18 -25.02
C TYR A 376 -6.87 29.56 -24.44
N ASN A 377 -5.71 30.07 -24.84
CA ASN A 377 -4.40 29.54 -24.41
C ASN A 377 -4.18 29.68 -22.90
N LEU A 378 -4.66 30.77 -22.28
CA LEU A 378 -4.64 30.91 -20.82
C LEU A 378 -5.48 29.85 -20.12
N ARG A 379 -6.69 29.55 -20.63
CA ARG A 379 -7.50 28.45 -20.09
C ARG A 379 -6.85 27.10 -20.31
N PHE A 380 -6.22 26.89 -21.47
CA PHE A 380 -5.47 25.66 -21.73
C PHE A 380 -4.35 25.47 -20.69
N LEU A 381 -3.55 26.50 -20.41
CA LEU A 381 -2.49 26.42 -19.41
C LEU A 381 -3.05 26.16 -18.00
N GLY A 382 -4.17 26.80 -17.64
CA GLY A 382 -4.87 26.55 -16.38
C GLY A 382 -5.44 25.14 -16.26
N ALA A 383 -6.01 24.58 -17.33
CA ALA A 383 -6.58 23.23 -17.35
C ALA A 383 -5.53 22.13 -17.13
N PHE A 384 -4.26 22.43 -17.44
CA PHE A 384 -3.11 21.56 -17.21
C PHE A 384 -2.15 22.12 -16.16
N SER A 385 -2.60 22.97 -15.23
CA SER A 385 -1.78 23.37 -14.08
C SER A 385 -1.60 22.19 -13.10
N ASP A 386 -2.69 21.49 -12.80
CA ASP A 386 -2.71 20.24 -12.05
C ASP A 386 -2.42 19.03 -12.94
N LYS A 387 -1.24 19.05 -13.57
CA LYS A 387 -0.85 18.02 -14.54
C LYS A 387 -0.96 16.61 -13.95
N PRO A 388 -1.57 15.64 -14.67
CA PRO A 388 -1.50 14.24 -14.31
C PRO A 388 -0.09 13.65 -14.44
N PHE A 389 0.81 14.30 -15.18
CA PHE A 389 2.25 14.02 -15.17
C PHE A 389 3.02 15.24 -14.64
N LYS A 390 3.70 15.07 -13.50
CA LYS A 390 4.41 16.17 -12.84
C LYS A 390 5.77 16.43 -13.52
N PRO A 391 6.11 17.70 -13.83
CA PRO A 391 7.43 18.03 -14.37
C PRO A 391 8.52 17.72 -13.34
N TRP A 392 9.75 17.56 -13.81
CA TRP A 392 10.91 17.44 -12.93
C TRP A 392 11.01 18.72 -12.07
N PRO A 393 11.00 18.62 -10.72
CA PRO A 393 10.90 19.80 -9.87
C PRO A 393 12.25 20.47 -9.58
N PHE A 394 13.35 19.87 -10.03
CA PHE A 394 14.72 20.36 -9.77
C PHE A 394 15.31 21.01 -11.03
N PRO A 395 16.21 22.00 -10.89
CA PRO A 395 16.86 22.65 -12.03
C PRO A 395 17.87 21.74 -12.76
N GLY A 396 18.17 20.56 -12.22
CA GLY A 396 19.10 19.60 -12.78
C GLY A 396 19.13 18.30 -11.98
N PRO A 397 20.17 17.48 -12.16
CA PRO A 397 20.33 16.19 -11.50
C PRO A 397 20.42 16.33 -9.98
N ILE A 398 19.86 15.35 -9.27
CA ILE A 398 19.93 15.23 -7.82
C ILE A 398 20.61 13.92 -7.42
N GLN A 399 21.21 13.92 -6.24
CA GLN A 399 21.68 12.73 -5.56
C GLN A 399 20.75 12.42 -4.39
N ILE A 400 20.31 11.16 -4.33
CA ILE A 400 19.55 10.60 -3.21
C ILE A 400 20.47 9.60 -2.52
N ILE A 401 20.64 9.74 -1.20
CA ILE A 401 21.51 8.88 -0.39
C ILE A 401 20.63 8.11 0.58
N GLU A 402 20.67 6.78 0.53
CA GLU A 402 20.09 5.91 1.56
C GLU A 402 21.22 5.41 2.47
N GLU A 403 21.04 5.55 3.78
CA GLU A 403 21.99 5.11 4.80
C GLU A 403 21.30 4.16 5.78
N SER A 404 21.93 3.03 6.07
CA SER A 404 21.44 2.07 7.05
C SER A 404 22.62 1.35 7.72
N GLY A 405 22.85 1.67 8.99
CA GLY A 405 24.02 1.20 9.73
C GLY A 405 25.32 1.61 9.03
N ASN A 406 26.11 0.62 8.59
CA ASN A 406 27.37 0.83 7.89
C ASN A 406 27.25 0.79 6.36
N THR A 407 26.03 0.66 5.82
CA THR A 407 25.78 0.63 4.38
C THR A 407 25.27 1.98 3.90
N ASN A 408 25.81 2.44 2.78
CA ASN A 408 25.37 3.65 2.08
C ASN A 408 25.18 3.30 0.60
N GLN A 409 24.05 3.72 0.03
CA GLN A 409 23.79 3.66 -1.41
C GLN A 409 23.35 5.03 -1.91
N ALA A 410 24.04 5.53 -2.94
CA ALA A 410 23.68 6.77 -3.62
C ALA A 410 23.02 6.48 -4.97
N PHE A 411 22.00 7.26 -5.32
CA PHE A 411 21.33 7.26 -6.62
C PHE A 411 21.43 8.64 -7.23
N ILE A 412 21.89 8.73 -8.49
CA ILE A 412 21.78 9.96 -9.28
C ILE A 412 20.50 9.90 -10.09
N VAL A 413 19.63 10.90 -9.92
CA VAL A 413 18.33 10.97 -10.57
C VAL A 413 18.23 12.28 -11.33
N ASP A 414 17.83 12.20 -12.60
CA ASP A 414 17.54 13.37 -13.41
C ASP A 414 16.34 13.10 -14.31
N ASN A 415 15.48 14.10 -14.50
CA ASN A 415 14.28 14.00 -15.34
C ASN A 415 13.46 12.72 -15.10
N TRP A 416 13.24 12.36 -13.83
CA TRP A 416 12.55 11.14 -13.38
C TRP A 416 13.20 9.80 -13.82
N CYS A 417 14.46 9.83 -14.20
CA CYS A 417 15.26 8.68 -14.58
C CYS A 417 16.37 8.45 -13.57
N VAL A 418 16.66 7.19 -13.23
CA VAL A 418 17.84 6.84 -12.43
C VAL A 418 19.02 6.74 -13.39
N VAL A 419 19.96 7.67 -13.27
CA VAL A 419 21.13 7.78 -14.15
C VAL A 419 22.27 6.90 -13.62
N GLU A 420 22.50 6.90 -12.30
CA GLU A 420 23.53 6.09 -11.64
C GLU A 420 23.04 5.53 -10.31
N GLY A 421 23.69 4.46 -9.84
CA GLY A 421 23.41 3.83 -8.54
C GLY A 421 22.17 2.92 -8.53
N GLY A 422 21.47 2.85 -9.65
CA GLY A 422 20.41 1.87 -9.88
C GLY A 422 20.97 0.45 -10.02
N PRO A 423 20.13 -0.60 -9.84
CA PRO A 423 20.55 -2.00 -9.88
C PRO A 423 20.95 -2.54 -11.28
N ASP A 424 21.12 -1.64 -12.26
CA ASP A 424 21.86 -1.73 -13.54
C ASP A 424 21.73 -0.31 -14.19
N ASN A 425 22.78 0.24 -14.82
CA ASN A 425 22.72 1.51 -15.56
C ASN A 425 21.84 1.36 -16.82
N ILE A 426 20.51 1.33 -16.67
CA ILE A 426 19.56 1.36 -17.79
C ILE A 426 19.13 2.83 -17.97
N PRO A 427 19.80 3.60 -18.84
CA PRO A 427 19.40 4.98 -19.09
C PRO A 427 18.02 5.01 -19.74
N GLY A 428 17.07 5.72 -19.14
CA GLY A 428 15.79 6.02 -19.76
C GLY A 428 14.61 6.13 -18.80
N PHE A 429 13.56 6.79 -19.28
CA PHE A 429 12.32 6.97 -18.56
C PHE A 429 11.54 5.65 -18.54
N ASP A 430 11.11 5.25 -17.35
CA ASP A 430 10.20 4.14 -17.12
C ASP A 430 9.05 4.58 -16.22
N LEU A 431 7.81 4.20 -16.56
CA LEU A 431 6.63 4.67 -15.84
C LEU A 431 6.59 4.19 -14.38
N ASP A 432 7.08 2.98 -14.08
CA ASP A 432 7.09 2.47 -12.71
C ASP A 432 8.19 3.15 -11.91
N THR A 433 9.37 3.36 -12.50
CA THR A 433 10.45 4.17 -11.92
C THR A 433 9.97 5.59 -11.59
N TYR A 434 9.30 6.27 -12.52
CA TYR A 434 8.67 7.57 -12.28
C TYR A 434 7.74 7.54 -11.07
N ARG A 435 6.86 6.53 -10.96
CA ARG A 435 5.92 6.41 -9.83
C ARG A 435 6.60 6.10 -8.50
N ILE A 436 7.72 5.39 -8.53
CA ILE A 436 8.53 5.13 -7.33
C ILE A 436 9.19 6.43 -6.89
N LEU A 437 9.89 7.12 -7.79
CA LEU A 437 10.58 8.38 -7.52
C LEU A 437 9.61 9.48 -7.11
N TYR A 438 8.48 9.63 -7.80
CA TYR A 438 7.45 10.62 -7.45
C TYR A 438 6.95 10.42 -6.03
N ARG A 439 6.53 9.19 -5.66
CA ARG A 439 6.08 8.91 -4.29
C ARG A 439 7.16 9.11 -3.24
N TYR A 440 8.42 8.86 -3.60
CA TYR A 440 9.54 9.07 -2.69
C TYR A 440 9.79 10.56 -2.45
N LEU A 441 9.81 11.37 -3.52
CA LEU A 441 10.10 12.81 -3.48
C LEU A 441 8.92 13.67 -3.00
N ASP A 442 7.69 13.19 -3.15
CA ASP A 442 6.47 13.85 -2.64
C ASP A 442 6.38 13.80 -1.10
N ASP A 443 7.13 12.90 -0.45
CA ASP A 443 7.21 12.81 1.01
C ASP A 443 8.21 13.84 1.58
N PRO A 444 7.76 14.82 2.39
CA PRO A 444 8.63 15.86 2.94
C PRO A 444 9.81 15.34 3.75
N ARG A 445 9.72 14.13 4.32
CA ARG A 445 10.77 13.52 5.15
C ARG A 445 12.00 13.16 4.33
N HIS A 446 11.83 12.84 3.05
CA HIS A 446 12.95 12.46 2.17
C HIS A 446 13.63 13.67 1.54
N MET A 447 12.98 14.84 1.52
CA MET A 447 13.52 16.06 0.90
C MET A 447 14.78 16.58 1.59
N ALA A 448 14.95 16.34 2.89
CA ALA A 448 16.11 16.79 3.66
C ALA A 448 17.43 16.08 3.27
N GLY A 449 17.36 14.89 2.68
CA GLY A 449 18.53 14.08 2.29
C GLY A 449 19.01 14.29 0.85
N ILE A 450 18.36 15.17 0.09
CA ILE A 450 18.62 15.36 -1.35
C ILE A 450 19.74 16.38 -1.54
N ARG A 451 20.74 16.03 -2.35
CA ARG A 451 21.84 16.92 -2.74
C ARG A 451 21.78 17.22 -4.24
N ARG A 452 22.30 18.37 -4.66
CA ARG A 452 22.51 18.64 -6.10
C ARG A 452 23.66 17.76 -6.60
N ALA A 453 23.50 17.19 -7.79
CA ALA A 453 24.53 16.41 -8.45
C ALA A 453 24.96 17.07 -9.77
N THR A 454 26.22 16.84 -10.16
CA THR A 454 26.72 17.15 -11.50
C THR A 454 26.88 15.84 -12.26
N LEU A 455 26.32 15.76 -13.46
CA LEU A 455 26.63 14.68 -14.38
C LEU A 455 27.97 15.03 -15.03
N ASP A 456 29.01 14.26 -14.78
CA ASP A 456 30.24 14.36 -15.56
C ASP A 456 29.92 13.84 -16.98
N VAL A 457 29.74 14.78 -17.90
CA VAL A 457 29.53 14.48 -19.31
C VAL A 457 30.85 13.97 -19.89
N CYS A 458 31.16 12.69 -19.65
CA CYS A 458 32.10 11.99 -20.52
C CYS A 458 31.33 11.69 -21.81
N ALA A 459 31.74 12.33 -22.90
CA ALA A 459 31.09 12.34 -24.21
C ALA A 459 30.52 10.96 -24.59
N GLN A 460 29.19 10.83 -24.61
CA GLN A 460 28.53 9.76 -25.33
C GLN A 460 28.55 10.12 -26.81
N ASP A 461 29.46 9.49 -27.53
CA ASP A 461 29.51 9.45 -29.00
C ASP A 461 28.16 8.93 -29.54
N PRO A 462 27.41 9.71 -30.34
CA PRO A 462 26.06 9.35 -30.77
C PRO A 462 26.00 8.18 -31.77
N ASP A 463 27.13 7.59 -32.17
CA ASP A 463 27.22 6.58 -33.25
C ASP A 463 27.58 5.15 -32.80
N LEU A 464 27.54 4.79 -31.52
CA LEU A 464 27.81 3.40 -31.10
C LEU A 464 26.57 2.49 -31.26
N PRO A 465 26.59 1.48 -32.16
CA PRO A 465 25.46 0.61 -32.38
C PRO A 465 25.28 -0.36 -31.21
N ILE A 466 24.01 -0.64 -30.87
CA ILE A 466 23.58 -1.66 -29.91
C ILE A 466 24.18 -3.00 -30.33
N ARG A 467 25.27 -3.44 -29.68
CA ARG A 467 25.81 -4.78 -29.86
C ARG A 467 25.04 -5.77 -28.99
N ASN A 468 24.34 -6.66 -29.68
CA ASN A 468 23.75 -7.90 -29.18
C ASN A 468 24.82 -8.87 -28.66
N THR A 469 24.53 -9.46 -27.50
CA THR A 469 24.80 -10.85 -27.05
C THR A 469 26.23 -11.42 -27.00
N SER A 470 26.44 -12.16 -25.89
CA SER A 470 27.34 -13.31 -25.68
C SER A 470 28.85 -13.04 -25.58
N ALA A 471 29.43 -13.31 -24.40
CA ALA A 471 30.20 -14.52 -24.13
C ALA A 471 31.01 -14.39 -22.83
N ILE A 472 31.08 -15.52 -22.13
CA ILE A 472 31.97 -15.82 -21.01
C ILE A 472 33.43 -15.78 -21.49
N SER A 473 34.35 -15.22 -20.69
CA SER A 473 35.69 -15.81 -20.51
C SER A 473 36.31 -15.39 -19.17
N LEU A 474 36.67 -16.41 -18.40
CA LEU A 474 37.57 -16.39 -17.24
C LEU A 474 39.03 -16.17 -17.64
N SER A 475 39.86 -15.93 -16.61
CA SER A 475 41.34 -15.97 -16.52
C SER A 475 42.10 -14.72 -17.01
N GLU A 476 43.12 -14.21 -16.33
CA GLU A 476 43.91 -14.67 -15.15
C GLU A 476 44.00 -13.62 -14.04
#